data_AF-A0A3C0APC6-F1
#
_entry.id   AF-A0A3C0APC6-F1
#
_cell.length_a   1.000
_cell.length_b   1.000
_cell.length_c   1.000
_cell.angle_alpha   90.00
_cell.angle_beta   90.00
_cell.angle_gamma   90.00
#
_symmetry.space_group_name_H-M   'P 1'
#
loop_
_entity.id
_entity.type
_entity.pdbx_description
1 polymer ?
#
loop_
_entity_poly.entity_id
_entity_poly.type
_entity_poly.pdbx_seq_one_letter_code
_entity_poly.pdbx_strand_id
1 'polypeptide(L)'
;MLEPLRYLLLQVRNADDPMLKQEVSCFAEILEVDESQVAVFDLLGGSLQENDLLETDIVLVGGSGHYSAAGEGDWLDVALDSLRLVHDSRKPTFASCWGFQAMARAMGGRVVHDLEKAELGVHHVKLTSAGTADPVFGPSGPILQGLMGHEDTVVELPAGAE
;
A
#
# COMPACT_ATOMS: atom_id res chain seq x y z
N MET A 1 1.29 -18.69 24.50
CA MET A 1 2.02 -18.10 23.35
C MET A 1 0.95 -17.66 22.37
N LEU A 2 0.99 -16.40 21.94
CA LEU A 2 0.13 -15.96 20.84
C LEU A 2 0.58 -16.67 19.57
N GLU A 3 -0.35 -17.05 18.71
CA GLU A 3 -0.01 -17.59 17.39
C GLU A 3 0.69 -16.50 16.57
N PRO A 4 1.69 -16.87 15.75
CA PRO A 4 2.39 -15.90 14.91
C PRO A 4 1.43 -15.29 13.88
N LEU A 5 1.48 -13.97 13.72
CA LEU A 5 0.68 -13.26 12.72
C LEU A 5 1.10 -13.64 11.29
N ARG A 6 0.12 -13.70 10.41
CA ARG A 6 0.28 -13.99 8.98
C ARG A 6 -0.03 -12.76 8.15
N TYR A 7 0.86 -12.46 7.22
CA TYR A 7 0.80 -11.28 6.38
C TYR A 7 0.53 -11.69 4.93
N LEU A 8 -0.27 -10.91 4.22
CA LEU A 8 -0.42 -11.01 2.77
C LEU A 8 0.07 -9.72 2.13
N LEU A 9 1.16 -9.79 1.37
CA LEU A 9 1.69 -8.70 0.58
C LEU A 9 1.14 -8.74 -0.84
N LEU A 10 0.35 -7.73 -1.20
CA LEU A 10 -0.12 -7.51 -2.56
C LEU A 10 0.95 -6.74 -3.34
N GLN A 11 1.46 -7.32 -4.42
CA GLN A 11 2.51 -6.73 -5.25
C GLN A 11 1.99 -6.37 -6.63
N VAL A 12 2.59 -5.33 -7.22
CA VAL A 12 2.42 -4.91 -8.61
C VAL A 12 3.80 -4.76 -9.23
N ARG A 13 4.37 -5.88 -9.70
CA ARG A 13 5.73 -5.94 -10.23
C ARG A 13 5.83 -6.99 -11.34
N ASN A 14 6.71 -6.75 -12.31
CA ASN A 14 6.98 -7.72 -13.36
C ASN A 14 7.60 -9.01 -12.79
N ALA A 15 7.33 -10.15 -13.41
CA ALA A 15 7.76 -11.46 -12.92
C ALA A 15 9.29 -11.63 -12.80
N ASP A 16 10.07 -10.85 -13.56
CA ASP A 16 11.53 -10.81 -13.55
C ASP A 16 12.13 -9.67 -12.71
N ASP A 17 11.29 -8.89 -12.02
CA ASP A 17 11.75 -7.77 -11.19
C ASP A 17 12.44 -8.29 -9.90
N PRO A 18 13.74 -8.03 -9.70
CA PRO A 18 14.44 -8.44 -8.48
C PRO A 18 13.84 -7.83 -7.20
N MET A 19 13.07 -6.75 -7.33
CA MET A 19 12.37 -6.11 -6.20
C MET A 19 11.24 -6.96 -5.63
N LEU A 20 10.73 -7.98 -6.35
CA LEU A 20 9.72 -8.91 -5.84
C LEU A 20 10.15 -9.51 -4.51
N LYS A 21 11.37 -10.06 -4.46
CA LYS A 21 11.92 -10.65 -3.24
C LYS A 21 12.37 -9.59 -2.24
N GLN A 22 13.01 -8.52 -2.71
CA GLN A 22 13.50 -7.49 -1.81
C GLN A 22 12.36 -6.85 -0.99
N GLU A 23 11.21 -6.58 -1.61
CA GLU A 23 10.08 -5.97 -0.91
C GLU A 23 9.57 -6.87 0.22
N VAL A 24 9.50 -8.19 0.01
CA VAL A 24 9.20 -9.17 1.06
C VAL A 24 10.24 -9.10 2.19
N SER A 25 11.53 -9.12 1.86
CA SER A 25 12.62 -9.03 2.84
C SER A 25 12.54 -7.73 3.66
N CYS A 26 12.24 -6.60 3.03
CA CYS A 26 12.11 -5.32 3.72
C CYS A 26 10.92 -5.31 4.70
N PHE A 27 9.78 -5.85 4.31
CA PHE A 27 8.64 -5.98 5.22
C PHE A 27 8.92 -6.97 6.35
N ALA A 28 9.50 -8.13 6.06
CA ALA A 28 9.85 -9.12 7.06
C ALA A 28 10.85 -8.56 8.10
N GLU A 29 11.87 -7.81 7.63
CA GLU A 29 12.86 -7.16 8.49
C GLU A 29 12.23 -6.13 9.43
N ILE A 30 11.41 -5.20 8.90
CA ILE A 30 10.83 -4.13 9.73
C ILE A 30 9.73 -4.64 10.68
N LEU A 31 9.04 -5.71 10.30
CA LEU A 31 8.04 -6.37 11.14
C LEU A 31 8.66 -7.37 12.13
N GLU A 32 9.98 -7.61 12.03
CA GLU A 32 10.72 -8.59 12.84
C GLU A 32 10.14 -10.01 12.74
N VAL A 33 9.77 -10.44 11.53
CA VAL A 33 9.19 -11.76 11.24
C VAL A 33 10.02 -12.54 10.22
N ASP A 34 9.78 -13.85 10.13
CA ASP A 34 10.36 -14.66 9.07
C ASP A 34 9.68 -14.37 7.73
N GLU A 35 10.43 -14.39 6.62
CA GLU A 35 9.87 -14.19 5.26
C GLU A 35 8.73 -15.17 4.95
N SER A 36 8.74 -16.38 5.53
CA SER A 36 7.65 -17.36 5.36
C SER A 36 6.32 -16.94 5.98
N GLN A 37 6.31 -15.92 6.85
CA GLN A 37 5.08 -15.33 7.38
C GLN A 37 4.45 -14.30 6.44
N VAL A 38 5.14 -13.91 5.37
CA VAL A 38 4.69 -12.93 4.39
C VAL A 38 4.35 -13.66 3.08
N ALA A 39 3.09 -14.06 2.95
CA ALA A 39 2.58 -14.58 1.68
C ALA A 39 2.50 -13.45 0.66
N VAL A 40 2.61 -13.78 -0.63
CA VAL A 40 2.58 -12.82 -1.73
C VAL A 40 1.39 -13.12 -2.65
N PHE A 41 0.71 -12.07 -3.07
CA PHE A 41 -0.28 -12.11 -4.15
C PHE A 41 0.10 -11.10 -5.23
N ASP A 42 0.14 -11.54 -6.50
CA ASP A 42 0.42 -10.69 -7.65
C ASP A 42 -0.89 -10.11 -8.22
N LEU A 43 -1.08 -8.81 -8.07
CA LEU A 43 -2.25 -8.09 -8.58
C LEU A 43 -2.24 -7.95 -10.11
N LEU A 44 -1.12 -8.18 -10.79
CA LEU A 44 -1.07 -8.24 -12.26
C LEU A 44 -1.57 -9.59 -12.79
N GLY A 45 -1.49 -10.63 -11.96
CA GLY A 45 -1.85 -12.00 -12.32
C GLY A 45 -3.35 -12.31 -12.26
N GLY A 46 -4.15 -11.46 -11.62
CA GLY A 46 -5.60 -11.62 -11.54
C GLY A 46 -6.26 -10.95 -10.34
N SER A 47 -7.48 -11.37 -10.05
CA SER A 47 -8.30 -10.83 -8.96
C SER A 47 -8.09 -11.59 -7.66
N LEU A 48 -7.85 -10.87 -6.57
CA LEU A 48 -7.91 -11.40 -5.21
C LEU A 48 -9.33 -11.93 -4.93
N GLN A 49 -9.42 -13.05 -4.21
CA GLN A 49 -10.66 -13.67 -3.77
C GLN A 49 -10.77 -13.64 -2.25
N GLU A 50 -11.99 -13.77 -1.70
CA GLU A 50 -12.20 -13.83 -0.25
C GLU A 50 -11.38 -14.93 0.43
N ASN A 51 -11.20 -16.05 -0.27
CA ASN A 51 -10.48 -17.21 0.23
C ASN A 51 -8.98 -16.94 0.43
N ASP A 52 -8.40 -15.99 -0.33
CA ASP A 52 -7.01 -15.56 -0.18
C ASP A 52 -6.79 -14.78 1.13
N LEU A 53 -7.86 -14.23 1.71
CA LEU A 53 -7.83 -13.42 2.93
C LEU A 53 -8.18 -14.20 4.21
N LEU A 54 -8.70 -15.43 4.11
CA LEU A 54 -9.16 -16.19 5.28
C LEU A 54 -8.06 -16.41 6.31
N GLU A 55 -6.88 -16.80 5.83
CA GLU A 55 -5.72 -17.13 6.64
C GLU A 55 -4.75 -15.94 6.79
N THR A 56 -5.21 -14.71 6.53
CA THR A 56 -4.43 -13.48 6.63
C THR A 56 -4.86 -12.67 7.84
N ASP A 57 -3.91 -12.27 8.69
CA ASP A 57 -4.20 -11.39 9.82
C ASP A 57 -4.04 -9.92 9.42
N ILE A 58 -3.04 -9.61 8.59
CA ILE A 58 -2.69 -8.24 8.16
C ILE A 58 -2.41 -8.22 6.65
N VAL A 59 -2.94 -7.23 5.95
CA VAL A 59 -2.67 -7.02 4.52
C VAL A 59 -1.64 -5.90 4.35
N LEU A 60 -0.67 -6.13 3.50
CA LEU A 60 0.32 -5.15 3.06
C LEU A 60 0.09 -4.90 1.57
N VAL A 61 0.11 -3.64 1.14
CA VAL A 61 0.04 -3.28 -0.28
C VAL A 61 1.34 -2.59 -0.65
N GLY A 62 2.10 -3.24 -1.52
CA GLY A 62 3.42 -2.81 -1.94
C GLY A 62 3.40 -1.62 -2.90
N GLY A 63 4.61 -1.16 -3.23
CA GLY A 63 4.81 -0.13 -4.23
C GLY A 63 4.95 -0.71 -5.64
N SER A 64 4.99 0.18 -6.63
CA SER A 64 5.33 -0.16 -8.00
C SER A 64 6.15 0.95 -8.64
N GLY A 65 7.23 0.57 -9.34
CA GLY A 65 8.05 1.50 -10.12
C GLY A 65 7.69 1.53 -11.61
N HIS A 66 6.91 0.56 -12.09
CA HIS A 66 6.56 0.39 -13.51
C HIS A 66 5.11 0.76 -13.81
N TYR A 67 4.26 0.81 -12.80
CA TYR A 67 2.82 0.96 -12.96
C TYR A 67 2.33 2.23 -12.26
N SER A 68 1.42 2.94 -12.93
CA SER A 68 0.77 4.15 -12.41
C SER A 68 -0.60 3.79 -11.84
N ALA A 69 -0.91 4.31 -10.65
CA ALA A 69 -2.23 4.22 -10.04
C ALA A 69 -3.23 5.21 -10.68
N ALA A 70 -2.73 6.21 -11.41
CA ALA A 70 -3.52 7.12 -12.24
C ALA A 70 -3.80 6.58 -13.66
N GLY A 71 -3.23 5.43 -14.03
CA GLY A 71 -3.36 4.84 -15.37
C GLY A 71 -4.75 4.28 -15.69
N GLU A 72 -4.85 3.62 -16.84
CA GLU A 72 -6.05 2.93 -17.31
C GLU A 72 -5.73 1.49 -17.73
N GLY A 73 -6.75 0.63 -17.74
CA GLY A 73 -6.66 -0.73 -18.28
C GLY A 73 -7.34 -1.77 -17.39
N ASP A 74 -7.82 -2.86 -18.01
CA ASP A 74 -8.59 -3.92 -17.34
C ASP A 74 -7.87 -4.50 -16.11
N TRP A 75 -6.54 -4.65 -16.17
CA TRP A 75 -5.74 -5.14 -15.06
C TRP A 75 -5.85 -4.23 -13.82
N LEU A 76 -5.90 -2.91 -14.03
CA LEU A 76 -5.97 -1.93 -12.96
C LEU A 76 -7.36 -1.93 -12.35
N ASP A 77 -8.42 -2.03 -13.16
CA ASP A 77 -9.78 -2.17 -12.65
C ASP A 77 -9.92 -3.42 -11.78
N VAL A 78 -9.35 -4.55 -12.21
CA VAL A 78 -9.29 -5.80 -11.43
C VAL A 78 -8.48 -5.62 -10.13
N ALA A 79 -7.35 -4.93 -10.18
CA ALA A 79 -6.56 -4.63 -8.99
C ALA A 79 -7.35 -3.73 -8.01
N LEU A 80 -8.03 -2.70 -8.50
CA LEU A 80 -8.85 -1.81 -7.68
C LEU A 80 -10.04 -2.56 -7.04
N ASP A 81 -10.66 -3.51 -7.74
CA ASP A 81 -11.69 -4.39 -7.18
C ASP A 81 -11.13 -5.28 -6.06
N SER A 82 -9.91 -5.80 -6.23
CA SER A 82 -9.20 -6.55 -5.19
C SER A 82 -8.94 -5.68 -3.95
N LEU A 83 -8.59 -4.41 -4.14
CA LEU A 83 -8.39 -3.45 -3.05
C LEU A 83 -9.69 -3.09 -2.32
N ARG A 84 -10.83 -3.01 -3.04
CA ARG A 84 -12.16 -2.87 -2.43
C ARG A 84 -12.49 -4.07 -1.55
N LEU A 85 -12.19 -5.28 -2.02
CA LEU A 85 -12.36 -6.51 -1.23
C LEU A 85 -11.52 -6.48 0.06
N VAL A 86 -10.26 -6.04 -0.01
CA VAL A 86 -9.40 -5.85 1.17
C VAL A 86 -10.03 -4.87 2.14
N HIS A 87 -10.48 -3.70 1.66
CA HIS A 87 -11.13 -2.70 2.51
C HIS A 87 -12.39 -3.26 3.20
N ASP A 88 -13.22 -4.00 2.46
CA ASP A 88 -14.47 -4.57 2.98
C ASP A 88 -14.24 -5.69 3.99
N SER A 89 -13.11 -6.39 3.91
CA SER A 89 -12.69 -7.40 4.89
C SER A 89 -12.39 -6.81 6.28
N ARG A 90 -12.18 -5.49 6.38
CA ARG A 90 -11.80 -4.76 7.61
C ARG A 90 -10.53 -5.26 8.29
N LYS A 91 -9.70 -6.05 7.60
CA LYS A 91 -8.40 -6.46 8.11
C LYS A 91 -7.48 -5.25 8.21
N PRO A 92 -6.64 -5.14 9.26
CA PRO A 92 -5.60 -4.13 9.32
C PRO A 92 -4.78 -4.14 8.03
N THR A 93 -4.70 -2.98 7.38
CA THR A 93 -4.06 -2.85 6.07
C THR A 93 -3.07 -1.70 6.09
N PHE A 94 -1.85 -1.94 5.63
CA PHE A 94 -0.84 -0.92 5.39
C PHE A 94 -0.54 -0.85 3.90
N ALA A 95 -0.54 0.34 3.32
CA ALA A 95 -0.32 0.54 1.89
C ALA A 95 0.80 1.56 1.66
N SER A 96 1.77 1.22 0.82
CA SER A 96 2.98 2.02 0.56
C SER A 96 3.06 2.44 -0.89
N CYS A 97 3.51 3.68 -1.16
CA CYS A 97 3.73 4.21 -2.50
C CYS A 97 2.50 3.97 -3.43
N TRP A 98 2.67 3.26 -4.55
CA TRP A 98 1.58 2.88 -5.45
C TRP A 98 0.36 2.31 -4.70
N GLY A 99 0.59 1.48 -3.68
CA GLY A 99 -0.47 0.85 -2.91
C GLY A 99 -1.42 1.84 -2.25
N PHE A 100 -0.93 2.92 -1.63
CA PHE A 100 -1.83 3.89 -0.97
C PHE A 100 -2.59 4.73 -2.00
N GLN A 101 -1.97 5.04 -3.15
CA GLN A 101 -2.61 5.75 -4.25
C GLN A 101 -3.72 4.90 -4.87
N ALA A 102 -3.44 3.64 -5.15
CA ALA A 102 -4.42 2.69 -5.67
C ALA A 102 -5.55 2.45 -4.67
N MET A 103 -5.24 2.34 -3.37
CA MET A 103 -6.26 2.30 -2.32
C MET A 103 -7.13 3.56 -2.36
N ALA A 104 -6.55 4.76 -2.35
CA ALA A 104 -7.32 6.00 -2.45
C ALA A 104 -8.25 6.00 -3.68
N ARG A 105 -7.75 5.59 -4.85
CA ARG A 105 -8.57 5.47 -6.06
C ARG A 105 -9.70 4.44 -5.91
N ALA A 106 -9.41 3.26 -5.36
CA ALA A 106 -10.38 2.19 -5.18
C ALA A 106 -11.58 2.63 -4.32
N MET A 107 -11.34 3.48 -3.31
CA MET A 107 -12.33 4.02 -2.39
C MET A 107 -12.97 5.33 -2.86
N GLY A 108 -12.75 5.73 -4.11
CA GLY A 108 -13.41 6.89 -4.73
C GLY A 108 -12.67 8.22 -4.59
N GLY A 109 -11.42 8.19 -4.12
CA GLY A 109 -10.51 9.33 -4.25
C GLY A 109 -10.02 9.51 -5.69
N ARG A 110 -9.36 10.65 -5.96
CA ARG A 110 -8.82 10.98 -7.27
C ARG A 110 -7.30 10.98 -7.25
N VAL A 111 -6.71 10.19 -8.14
CA VAL A 111 -5.26 10.12 -8.37
C VAL A 111 -4.97 10.69 -9.74
N VAL A 112 -3.93 11.50 -9.84
CA VAL A 112 -3.44 12.06 -11.11
C VAL A 112 -1.96 11.80 -11.26
N HIS A 113 -1.54 11.59 -12.49
CA HIS A 113 -0.13 11.65 -12.86
C HIS A 113 0.27 13.12 -13.03
N ASP A 114 1.20 13.61 -12.23
CA ASP A 114 1.55 15.03 -12.17
C ASP A 114 3.04 15.21 -11.87
N LEU A 115 3.84 15.36 -12.94
CA LEU A 115 5.29 15.52 -12.84
C LEU A 115 5.72 16.81 -12.13
N GLU A 116 4.87 17.84 -12.04
CA GLU A 116 5.19 19.05 -11.27
C GLU A 116 5.12 18.80 -9.75
N LYS A 117 4.42 17.74 -9.33
CA LYS A 117 4.30 17.29 -7.94
C LYS A 117 5.06 16.00 -7.66
N ALA A 118 5.81 15.49 -8.64
CA ALA A 118 6.66 14.34 -8.44
C ALA A 118 7.71 14.64 -7.37
N GLU A 119 7.91 13.68 -6.46
CA GLU A 119 8.84 13.81 -5.34
C GLU A 119 9.89 12.71 -5.41
N LEU A 120 11.15 13.09 -5.19
CA LEU A 120 12.27 12.17 -5.12
C LEU A 120 13.25 12.63 -4.04
N GLY A 121 13.35 11.83 -2.98
CA GLY A 121 14.29 12.06 -1.88
C GLY A 121 13.62 12.06 -0.51
N VAL A 122 14.24 12.73 0.46
CA VAL A 122 13.72 12.85 1.82
C VAL A 122 12.92 14.13 1.95
N HIS A 123 11.65 14.00 2.30
CA HIS A 123 10.69 15.09 2.45
C HIS A 123 10.21 15.17 3.89
N HIS A 124 9.80 16.38 4.29
CA HIS A 124 9.26 16.64 5.62
C HIS A 124 7.74 16.75 5.56
N VAL A 125 7.04 15.81 6.20
CA VAL A 125 5.59 15.77 6.26
C VAL A 125 5.13 16.34 7.58
N LYS A 126 4.38 17.43 7.54
CA LYS A 126 3.74 17.98 8.73
C LYS A 126 2.45 17.25 9.00
N LEU A 127 2.29 16.72 10.21
CA LEU A 127 1.05 16.05 10.60
C LEU A 127 -0.11 17.04 10.71
N THR A 128 -1.28 16.59 10.28
CA THR A 128 -2.55 17.26 10.55
C THR A 128 -2.91 17.12 12.03
N SER A 129 -3.99 17.79 12.47
CA SER A 129 -4.51 17.58 13.83
C SER A 129 -4.95 16.12 14.04
N ALA A 130 -5.54 15.49 13.03
CA ALA A 130 -5.89 14.07 13.05
C ALA A 130 -4.64 13.19 13.17
N GLY A 131 -3.63 13.42 12.31
CA GLY A 131 -2.37 12.67 12.38
C GLY A 131 -1.61 12.82 13.70
N THR A 132 -1.73 13.98 14.36
CA THR A 132 -1.13 14.19 15.70
C THR A 132 -1.87 13.41 16.80
N ALA A 133 -3.18 13.20 16.65
CA ALA A 133 -4.00 12.42 17.58
C ALA A 133 -3.98 10.91 17.29
N ASP A 134 -3.50 10.51 16.11
CA ASP A 134 -3.42 9.13 15.67
C ASP A 134 -2.37 8.32 16.47
N PRO A 135 -2.70 7.09 16.92
CA PRO A 135 -1.80 6.29 17.74
C PRO A 135 -0.56 5.77 16.99
N VAL A 136 -0.58 5.73 15.66
CA VAL A 136 0.55 5.31 14.80
C VAL A 136 1.44 6.52 14.50
N PHE A 137 0.87 7.63 14.05
CA PHE A 137 1.66 8.78 13.60
C PHE A 137 2.01 9.77 14.72
N GLY A 138 1.11 9.98 15.68
CA GLY A 138 1.27 10.94 16.79
C GLY A 138 2.57 10.78 17.59
N PRO A 139 3.02 9.55 17.94
CA PRO A 139 4.26 9.33 18.67
C PRO A 139 5.52 9.86 17.97
N SER A 140 5.47 10.06 16.65
CA SER A 140 6.61 10.54 15.86
C SER A 140 6.83 12.06 15.94
N GLY A 141 5.92 12.79 16.60
CA GLY A 141 5.97 14.24 16.69
C GLY A 141 5.34 14.95 15.48
N PRO A 142 5.35 16.30 15.45
CA PRO A 142 4.55 17.08 14.50
C PRO A 142 5.07 17.06 13.06
N ILE A 143 6.31 16.60 12.84
CA ILE A 143 6.95 16.53 11.52
C ILE A 143 7.62 15.17 11.38
N LEU A 144 7.24 14.43 10.35
CA LEU A 144 7.85 13.20 9.90
C LEU A 144 8.87 13.48 8.80
N GLN A 145 9.93 12.67 8.73
CA GLN A 145 10.76 12.57 7.54
C GLN A 145 10.37 11.29 6.79
N GLY A 146 9.95 11.44 5.54
CA GLY A 146 9.57 10.34 4.67
C GLY A 146 10.47 10.30 3.44
N LEU A 147 10.91 9.10 3.05
CA LEU A 147 11.49 8.89 1.73
C LEU A 147 10.34 8.80 0.72
N MET A 148 10.38 9.65 -0.30
CA MET A 148 9.36 9.74 -1.34
C MET A 148 9.99 9.52 -2.71
N GLY A 149 9.24 8.87 -3.59
CA GLY A 149 9.65 8.47 -4.94
C GLY A 149 8.40 8.14 -5.74
N HIS A 150 7.71 9.17 -6.24
CA HIS A 150 6.44 9.00 -6.95
C HIS A 150 6.23 10.09 -8.01
N GLU A 151 5.44 9.75 -9.04
CA GLU A 151 4.97 10.66 -10.08
C GLU A 151 3.44 10.84 -10.04
N ASP A 152 2.75 9.99 -9.27
CA ASP A 152 1.31 9.99 -9.10
C ASP A 152 0.95 10.62 -7.74
N THR A 153 -0.12 11.41 -7.71
CA THR A 153 -0.56 12.12 -6.51
C THR A 153 -2.04 11.92 -6.26
N VAL A 154 -2.39 11.57 -5.02
CA VAL A 154 -3.78 11.64 -4.55
C VAL A 154 -4.12 13.12 -4.34
N VAL A 155 -5.02 13.64 -5.17
CA VAL A 155 -5.42 15.06 -5.16
C VAL A 155 -6.80 15.28 -4.56
N GLU A 156 -7.61 14.23 -4.45
CA GLU A 156 -8.85 14.21 -3.68
C GLU A 156 -8.90 12.94 -2.85
N LEU A 157 -9.09 13.08 -1.54
CA LEU A 157 -9.19 11.95 -0.63
C LEU A 157 -10.55 11.24 -0.78
N PRO A 158 -10.61 9.92 -0.55
CA PRO A 158 -11.86 9.20 -0.35
C PRO A 158 -12.70 9.79 0.79
N ALA A 159 -14.01 9.56 0.73
CA ALA A 159 -14.88 9.92 1.85
C ALA A 159 -14.48 9.17 3.13
N GLY A 160 -14.33 9.91 4.23
CA GLY A 160 -13.96 9.34 5.54
C GLY A 160 -12.47 9.08 5.74
N ALA A 161 -11.61 9.45 4.79
CA ALA A 161 -10.16 9.50 4.98
C ALA A 161 -9.71 10.88 5.47
N GLU A 162 -8.63 10.91 6.24
CA GLU A 162 -8.01 12.12 6.83
C GLU A 162 -6.49 12.14 6.64
#